data_AF-A0AAV3Y1L4-F1
#
_entry.id   AF-A0AAV3Y1L4-F1
#
_cell.length_a   1.000
_cell.length_b   1.000
_cell.length_c   1.000
_cell.angle_alpha   90.00
_cell.angle_beta   90.00
_cell.angle_gamma   90.00
#
_symmetry.space_group_name_H-M   'P 1'
#
loop_
_entity.id
_entity.type
_entity.pdbx_description
1 polymer ?
#
loop_
_entity_poly.entity_id
_entity_poly.type
_entity_poly.pdbx_seq_one_letter_code
_entity_poly.pdbx_strand_id
1 'polypeptide(L)'
;MRTFGVFVSLVLVVTPVKAIGDEPTKFLGVGYNLLTGNPDGGLLSRGGIDPGLLYTRKVLDLSSHYAVQSESRRSCAQTRQTSVFYGGKSYQEKLKRGVSFGG
;
A
#
# COMPACT_ATOMS: atom_id res chain seq x y z
N MET A 1 10.87 42.99 -49.60
CA MET A 1 10.52 41.65 -49.09
C MET A 1 10.62 41.70 -47.57
N ARG A 2 9.49 41.59 -46.85
CA ARG A 2 9.46 41.62 -45.37
C ARG A 2 9.04 40.23 -44.89
N THR A 3 9.92 39.53 -44.20
CA THR A 3 9.67 38.21 -43.62
C THR A 3 8.93 38.36 -42.29
N PHE A 4 7.73 37.78 -42.20
CA PHE A 4 6.96 37.67 -40.96
C PHE A 4 7.47 36.46 -40.17
N GLY A 5 8.06 36.69 -38.99
CA GLY A 5 8.41 35.63 -38.05
C GLY A 5 7.21 35.28 -37.17
N VAL A 6 6.77 34.03 -37.21
CA VAL A 6 5.73 33.50 -36.32
C VAL A 6 6.42 32.92 -35.09
N PHE A 7 6.21 33.53 -33.92
CA PHE A 7 6.62 32.96 -32.64
C PHE A 7 5.52 32.04 -32.12
N VAL A 8 5.78 30.74 -32.08
CA VAL A 8 4.91 29.75 -31.40
C VAL A 8 5.32 29.72 -29.93
N SER A 9 4.44 30.20 -29.06
CA SER A 9 4.64 30.14 -27.60
C SER A 9 4.06 28.82 -27.07
N LEU A 10 4.93 27.96 -26.54
CA LEU A 10 4.56 26.72 -25.85
C LEU A 10 4.28 27.06 -24.38
N VAL A 11 3.00 27.07 -24.00
CA VAL A 11 2.59 27.25 -22.59
C VAL A 11 2.51 25.87 -21.93
N LEU A 12 3.42 25.61 -20.99
CA LEU A 12 3.39 24.43 -20.14
C LEU A 12 2.39 24.66 -18.99
N VAL A 13 1.19 24.10 -19.10
CA VAL A 13 0.20 24.13 -18.01
C VAL A 13 0.54 23.02 -17.01
N VAL A 14 1.16 23.38 -15.89
CA VAL A 14 1.39 22.47 -14.76
C VAL A 14 0.17 22.54 -13.86
N THR A 15 -0.73 21.57 -13.96
CA THR A 15 -1.82 21.43 -12.98
C THR A 15 -1.28 20.74 -11.72
N PRO A 16 -1.56 21.24 -10.51
CA PRO A 16 -1.24 20.51 -9.29
C PRO A 16 -2.11 19.25 -9.23
N VAL A 17 -1.47 18.09 -9.28
CA VAL A 17 -2.15 16.81 -9.03
C VAL A 17 -2.59 16.80 -7.58
N LYS A 18 -3.90 16.75 -7.34
CA LYS A 18 -4.47 16.58 -6.01
C LYS A 18 -4.11 15.17 -5.54
N ALA A 19 -3.32 15.07 -4.46
CA ALA A 19 -3.02 13.82 -3.79
C ALA A 19 -4.29 13.25 -3.16
N ILE A 20 -5.09 12.55 -3.95
CA ILE A 20 -6.08 11.60 -3.48
C ILE A 20 -5.25 10.40 -3.00
N GLY A 21 -5.46 9.94 -1.77
CA GLY A 21 -4.70 8.85 -1.17
C GLY A 21 -4.46 7.73 -2.17
N ASP A 22 -3.21 7.55 -2.54
CA ASP A 22 -2.79 6.61 -3.59
C ASP A 22 -3.07 5.18 -3.09
N GLU A 23 -3.46 4.23 -3.96
CA GLU A 23 -3.61 2.80 -3.60
C GLU A 23 -2.50 2.27 -2.67
N PRO A 24 -1.20 2.61 -2.83
CA PRO A 24 -0.15 2.19 -1.90
C PRO A 24 -0.30 2.69 -0.45
N THR A 25 -1.02 3.79 -0.20
CA THR A 25 -1.24 4.34 1.15
C THR A 25 -2.53 3.86 1.81
N LYS A 26 -3.37 3.12 1.06
CA LYS A 26 -4.69 2.64 1.48
C LYS A 26 -4.67 1.84 2.79
N PHE A 27 -3.61 1.07 3.04
CA PHE A 27 -3.48 0.27 4.25
C PHE A 27 -2.64 0.94 5.35
N LEU A 28 -2.03 2.10 5.10
CA LEU A 28 -1.27 2.79 6.13
C LEU A 28 -2.21 3.28 7.25
N GLY A 29 -1.81 3.05 8.49
CA GLY A 29 -2.56 3.47 9.68
C GLY A 29 -3.92 2.78 9.86
N VAL A 30 -4.23 1.69 9.13
CA VAL A 30 -5.43 0.89 9.43
C VAL A 30 -5.24 0.12 10.73
N GLY A 31 -6.31 -0.04 11.51
CA GLY A 31 -6.27 -0.91 12.68
C GLY A 31 -6.05 -2.38 12.29
N TYR A 32 -5.44 -3.16 13.19
CA TYR A 32 -5.24 -4.59 13.01
C TYR A 32 -5.73 -5.37 14.24
N ASN A 33 -6.59 -6.36 14.02
CA ASN A 33 -7.01 -7.31 15.06
C ASN A 33 -6.13 -8.56 15.00
N LEU A 34 -5.25 -8.72 15.99
CA LEU A 34 -4.32 -9.85 16.10
C LEU A 34 -5.01 -11.21 16.26
N LEU A 35 -6.22 -11.25 16.85
CA LEU A 35 -6.93 -12.50 17.12
C LEU A 35 -7.62 -13.04 15.87
N THR A 36 -8.04 -12.15 14.97
CA THR A 36 -8.70 -12.51 13.71
C THR A 36 -7.79 -12.33 12.50
N GLY A 37 -6.54 -11.94 12.72
CA GLY A 37 -5.56 -11.71 11.68
C GLY A 37 -5.08 -13.00 11.02
N ASN A 38 -4.98 -12.97 9.70
CA ASN A 38 -4.33 -14.02 8.92
C ASN A 38 -3.57 -13.39 7.75
N PRO A 39 -2.24 -13.22 7.85
CA PRO A 39 -1.44 -12.61 6.78
C PRO A 39 -1.31 -13.50 5.52
N ASP A 40 -1.78 -14.76 5.54
CA ASP A 40 -1.98 -15.54 4.30
C ASP A 40 -3.25 -15.14 3.53
N GLY A 41 -4.06 -14.25 4.10
CA GLY A 41 -5.28 -13.78 3.50
C GLY A 41 -6.53 -14.49 3.99
N GLY A 42 -7.67 -13.89 3.68
CA GLY A 42 -9.00 -14.42 3.95
C GLY A 42 -9.62 -15.09 2.73
N LEU A 43 -10.96 -15.04 2.66
CA LEU A 43 -11.72 -15.58 1.54
C LEU A 43 -11.33 -14.89 0.21
N LEU A 44 -11.10 -15.70 -0.83
CA LEU A 44 -10.82 -15.19 -2.18
C LEU A 44 -11.96 -14.33 -2.74
N SER A 45 -13.21 -14.63 -2.35
CA SER A 45 -14.40 -13.83 -2.70
C SER A 45 -14.37 -12.41 -2.14
N ARG A 46 -13.49 -12.14 -1.16
CA ARG A 46 -13.22 -10.81 -0.58
C ARG A 46 -11.84 -10.28 -0.95
N GLY A 47 -11.27 -10.77 -2.06
CA GLY A 47 -9.95 -10.36 -2.56
C GLY A 47 -8.77 -10.98 -1.82
N GLY A 48 -8.99 -11.97 -0.95
CA GLY A 48 -7.90 -12.60 -0.18
C GLY A 48 -7.24 -11.64 0.83
N ILE A 49 -7.91 -10.56 1.21
CA ILE A 49 -7.40 -9.59 2.18
C ILE A 49 -7.34 -10.23 3.57
N ASP A 50 -6.32 -9.88 4.36
CA ASP A 50 -6.19 -10.31 5.75
C ASP A 50 -7.44 -9.92 6.57
N PRO A 51 -8.17 -10.88 7.17
CA PRO A 51 -9.39 -10.62 7.93
C PRO A 51 -9.18 -9.80 9.21
N GLY A 52 -7.95 -9.63 9.68
CA GLY A 52 -7.60 -8.76 10.80
C GLY A 52 -7.54 -7.28 10.43
N LEU A 53 -7.50 -6.91 9.15
CA LEU A 53 -7.43 -5.51 8.71
C LEU A 53 -8.76 -4.79 8.90
N LEU A 54 -8.75 -3.75 9.75
CA LEU A 54 -9.90 -2.91 10.04
C LEU A 54 -9.91 -1.69 9.11
N TYR A 55 -10.18 -1.91 7.81
CA TYR A 55 -10.07 -0.87 6.78
C TYR A 55 -11.01 0.34 6.97
N THR A 56 -12.12 0.19 7.70
CA THR A 56 -13.01 1.29 8.10
C THR A 56 -12.49 2.10 9.28
N ARG A 57 -11.45 1.62 9.97
CA ARG A 57 -10.84 2.24 11.14
C ARG A 57 -9.41 2.68 10.82
N LYS A 58 -9.25 3.96 10.50
CA LYS A 58 -7.95 4.62 10.40
C LYS A 58 -7.53 5.16 11.76
N VAL A 59 -6.40 4.69 12.25
CA VAL A 59 -5.74 5.13 13.50
C VAL A 59 -4.89 6.37 13.25
N LEU A 60 -4.29 6.48 12.05
CA LEU A 60 -3.50 7.65 11.65
C LEU A 60 -4.31 8.56 10.72
N ASP A 61 -4.19 9.87 10.92
CA ASP A 61 -4.62 10.87 9.94
C ASP A 61 -3.52 11.07 8.89
N LEU A 62 -3.89 10.90 7.62
CA LEU A 62 -3.01 11.06 6.46
C LEU A 62 -3.50 12.22 5.56
N SER A 63 -4.15 13.22 6.15
CA SER A 63 -4.54 14.46 5.48
C SER A 63 -3.33 15.18 4.87
N SER A 64 -3.53 16.17 4.01
CA SER A 64 -2.47 16.79 3.20
C SER A 64 -1.26 17.31 3.99
N HIS A 65 -1.46 17.69 5.26
CA HIS A 65 -0.39 18.13 6.15
C HIS A 65 0.48 16.97 6.69
N TYR A 66 -0.04 15.74 6.67
CA TYR A 66 0.60 14.49 7.11
C TYR A 66 0.72 13.48 5.96
N ALA A 67 0.67 13.97 4.72
CA ALA A 67 0.73 13.12 3.55
C ALA A 67 2.06 12.35 3.52
N VAL A 68 1.97 11.03 3.45
CA VAL A 68 3.13 10.17 3.30
C VAL A 68 3.43 10.02 1.81
N GLN A 69 4.67 10.29 1.42
CA GLN A 69 5.13 10.03 0.06
C GLN A 69 5.45 8.55 -0.08
N SER A 70 4.71 7.85 -0.95
CA SER A 70 5.01 6.47 -1.32
C SER A 70 6.01 6.47 -2.46
N GLU A 71 7.14 5.77 -2.30
CA GLU A 71 8.03 5.48 -3.41
C GLU A 71 7.63 4.17 -4.08
N SER A 72 7.10 4.26 -5.30
CA SER A 72 6.81 3.06 -6.08
C SER A 72 8.12 2.40 -6.53
N ARG A 73 8.33 1.13 -6.18
CA ARG A 73 9.42 0.34 -6.75
C ARG A 73 8.96 -0.24 -8.10
N ARG A 74 9.77 -0.03 -9.16
CA ARG A 74 9.51 -0.59 -10.51
C ARG A 74 9.87 -2.08 -10.63
N SER A 75 10.57 -2.63 -9.63
CA SER A 75 10.96 -4.03 -9.57
C SER A 75 10.23 -4.72 -8.42
N CYS A 76 9.87 -5.99 -8.65
CA CYS A 76 9.32 -6.85 -7.61
C CYS A 76 10.45 -7.62 -6.94
N ALA A 77 10.57 -7.52 -5.61
CA ALA A 77 11.44 -8.40 -4.85
C ALA A 77 10.79 -9.78 -4.76
N GLN A 78 11.36 -10.77 -5.45
CA GLN A 78 10.80 -12.11 -5.45
C GLN A 78 11.47 -12.95 -4.36
N THR A 79 10.70 -13.28 -3.32
CA THR A 79 11.11 -14.24 -2.30
C THR A 79 10.24 -15.49 -2.44
N ARG A 80 10.88 -16.65 -2.60
CA ARG A 80 10.20 -17.95 -2.57
C ARG A 80 10.57 -18.67 -1.28
N GLN A 81 9.58 -19.21 -0.60
CA GLN A 81 9.78 -19.99 0.60
C GLN A 81 8.89 -21.23 0.56
N THR A 82 9.48 -22.38 0.87
CA THR A 82 8.76 -23.64 1.05
C THR A 82 8.91 -24.06 2.51
N SER A 83 7.81 -24.43 3.15
CA SER A 83 7.82 -24.90 4.53
C SER A 83 6.71 -25.92 4.76
N VAL A 84 6.99 -26.92 5.59
CA VAL A 84 6.03 -27.92 6.03
C VAL A 84 5.52 -27.53 7.42
N PHE A 85 4.21 -27.55 7.62
CA PHE A 85 3.57 -27.22 8.90
C PHE A 85 2.92 -28.46 9.50
N TYR A 86 3.06 -28.61 10.81
CA TYR A 86 2.39 -29.63 11.63
C TYR A 86 1.66 -28.95 12.80
N GLY A 87 0.33 -29.08 12.85
CA GLY A 87 -0.51 -28.47 13.88
C GLY A 87 -0.50 -26.92 13.90
N GLY A 88 -1.25 -26.34 14.84
CA GLY A 88 -1.47 -24.89 14.91
C GLY A 88 -0.22 -24.07 15.27
N LYS A 89 0.64 -24.59 16.16
CA LYS A 89 1.84 -23.88 16.63
C LYS A 89 2.82 -23.58 15.49
N SER A 90 3.12 -24.57 14.65
CA SER A 90 4.07 -24.38 13.54
C SER A 90 3.53 -23.41 12.49
N TYR A 91 2.21 -23.41 12.25
CA TYR A 91 1.58 -22.45 11.36
C TYR A 91 1.61 -21.03 11.94
N GLN A 92 1.36 -20.86 13.23
CA GLN A 92 1.49 -19.56 13.91
C GLN A 92 2.90 -18.99 13.77
N GLU A 93 3.96 -19.79 13.95
CA GLU A 93 5.34 -19.35 13.73
C GLU A 93 5.60 -18.85 12.31
N LYS A 94 4.94 -19.45 11.31
CA LYS A 94 5.00 -18.96 9.93
C LYS A 94 4.28 -17.63 9.76
N LEU A 95 3.12 -17.44 10.38
CA LEU A 95 2.37 -16.18 10.28
C LEU A 95 3.10 -15.01 10.93
N LYS A 96 3.89 -15.24 11.99
CA LYS A 96 4.74 -14.21 12.63
C LYS A 96 5.75 -13.55 11.67
N ARG A 97 6.08 -14.17 10.53
CA ARG A 97 6.93 -13.52 9.52
C ARG A 97 6.21 -12.39 8.78
N GLY A 98 4.89 -12.46 8.67
CA GLY A 98 4.07 -11.46 8.01
C GLY A 98 3.61 -10.34 8.94
N VAL A 99 3.74 -10.52 10.26
CA VAL A 99 3.31 -9.54 11.27
C VAL A 99 4.44 -9.34 12.27
N SER A 100 5.01 -8.14 12.28
CA SER A 100 6.03 -7.74 13.27
C SER A 100 5.53 -6.55 14.08
N PHE A 101 6.01 -6.45 15.32
CA PHE A 101 5.75 -5.31 16.20
C PHE A 101 6.99 -4.42 16.20
N GLY A 102 6.83 -3.18 15.73
CA GLY A 102 7.83 -2.13 15.94
C GLY A 102 7.68 -1.58 17.35
N GLY A 103 8.74 -1.67 18.15
CA GLY A 103 8.88 -0.96 19.42
C GLY A 103 9.72 0.29 19.22
#